data_AF-A0A2V5ZP87-F1
#
_entry.id   AF-A0A2V5ZP87-F1
#
_cell.length_a   1.000
_cell.length_b   1.000
_cell.length_c   1.000
_cell.angle_alpha   90.00
_cell.angle_beta   90.00
_cell.angle_gamma   90.00
#
_symmetry.space_group_name_H-M   'P 1'
#
loop_
_entity.id
_entity.type
_entity.pdbx_description
1 polymer ?
#
loop_
_entity_poly.entity_id
_entity_poly.type
_entity_poly.pdbx_seq_one_letter_code
_entity_poly.pdbx_strand_id
1 'polypeptide(L)'
;MRDKIKLVLSAGALFLALQIAMAQVATDSNLQAPEIPTATPPPNVPERAQIDDIFKETSLGKAADERRLHIEWRQLQNEVANDRDIIAAKRAADTAHTDLEKRERLRDYYNLYYGRMRVRARSGEMKTALDQLKTAHLSQLTQARVRHESDGELPTPSPTPKKKKGNKHVDKFRKEN
;
A
#
# COMPACT_ATOMS: atom_id res chain seq x y z
N MET A 1 40.79 24.42 33.80
CA MET A 1 39.67 23.67 34.40
C MET A 1 38.62 23.49 33.31
N ARG A 2 38.67 22.37 32.60
CA ARG A 2 37.77 21.20 32.72
C ARG A 2 36.31 21.51 32.36
N ASP A 3 36.03 21.36 31.06
CA ASP A 3 35.02 20.51 30.44
C ASP A 3 33.60 20.41 31.07
N LYS A 4 32.53 20.55 30.27
CA LYS A 4 31.89 19.44 29.49
C LYS A 4 30.56 19.89 28.87
N ILE A 5 30.53 19.83 27.54
CA ILE A 5 29.36 19.81 26.66
C ILE A 5 28.60 18.49 26.88
N LYS A 6 27.28 18.54 27.04
CA LYS A 6 26.43 17.34 27.00
C LYS A 6 25.71 17.26 25.66
N LEU A 7 26.22 16.35 24.84
CA LEU A 7 25.69 15.80 23.60
C LEU A 7 25.03 14.45 23.93
N VAL A 8 23.79 14.21 23.49
CA VAL A 8 23.11 12.90 23.47
C VAL A 8 22.22 12.95 22.22
N LEU A 9 22.60 12.50 21.02
CA LEU A 9 23.07 11.20 20.50
C LEU A 9 22.06 10.04 20.60
N SER A 10 21.17 10.00 19.60
CA SER A 10 20.90 8.87 18.70
C SER A 10 21.02 7.45 19.26
N ALA A 11 19.87 6.84 19.56
CA ALA A 11 19.71 5.40 19.68
C ALA A 11 19.51 4.79 18.27
N GLY A 12 20.63 4.54 17.57
CA GLY A 12 20.67 3.68 16.39
C GLY A 12 21.19 2.31 16.82
N ALA A 13 20.33 1.29 16.78
CA ALA A 13 20.67 -0.08 17.11
C ALA A 13 21.80 -0.60 16.20
N LEU A 14 22.92 -0.89 16.85
CA LEU A 14 24.11 -1.50 16.29
C LEU A 14 23.89 -3.02 16.19
N PHE A 15 23.74 -3.55 14.98
CA PHE A 15 23.99 -4.97 14.70
C PHE A 15 24.86 -5.05 13.44
N LEU A 16 26.17 -4.89 13.64
CA LEU A 16 27.18 -5.29 12.68
C LEU A 16 28.02 -6.40 13.33
N ALA A 17 27.63 -7.64 13.05
CA ALA A 17 28.46 -8.81 13.31
C ALA A 17 28.52 -9.62 12.02
N LEU A 18 29.47 -9.26 11.16
CA LEU A 18 29.97 -10.20 10.14
C LEU A 18 31.47 -10.36 10.41
N GLN A 19 31.77 -11.37 11.23
CA GLN A 19 33.10 -11.88 11.46
C GLN A 19 33.64 -12.45 10.14
N ILE A 20 34.73 -11.88 9.65
CA ILE A 20 35.54 -12.45 8.58
C ILE A 20 36.36 -13.57 9.22
N ALA A 21 35.97 -14.82 8.98
CA ALA A 21 36.75 -15.98 9.38
C ALA A 21 38.07 -15.99 8.58
N MET A 22 39.17 -15.73 9.28
CA MET A 22 40.53 -15.92 8.79
C MET A 22 40.71 -17.39 8.42
N ALA A 23 41.09 -17.65 7.16
CA ALA A 23 41.53 -18.96 6.70
C ALA A 23 42.79 -19.37 7.47
N GLN A 24 42.70 -20.39 8.30
CA GLN A 24 43.85 -21.08 8.88
C GLN A 24 44.05 -22.36 8.06
N VAL A 25 45.16 -22.44 7.32
CA VAL A 25 45.64 -23.70 6.73
C VAL A 25 46.30 -24.48 7.88
N ALA A 26 45.56 -25.43 8.45
CA ALA A 26 46.13 -26.43 9.33
C ALA A 26 46.68 -27.57 8.47
N THR A 27 48.00 -27.61 8.28
CA THR A 27 48.70 -28.83 7.89
C THR A 27 48.83 -29.70 9.14
N ASP A 28 47.91 -30.64 9.33
CA ASP A 28 48.07 -31.70 10.33
C ASP A 28 48.06 -33.06 9.65
N SER A 29 49.21 -33.72 9.74
CA SER A 29 49.50 -35.05 9.20
C SER A 29 48.99 -36.11 10.16
N ASN A 30 47.68 -36.32 10.23
CA ASN A 30 47.10 -37.49 10.89
C ASN A 30 45.72 -37.84 10.32
N LEU A 31 45.71 -38.54 9.18
CA LEU A 31 44.51 -39.10 8.58
C LEU A 31 44.12 -40.41 9.30
N GLN A 32 43.54 -40.30 10.50
CA GLN A 32 42.73 -41.38 11.05
C GLN A 32 41.29 -41.17 10.55
N ALA A 33 40.88 -41.98 9.56
CA ALA A 33 39.52 -41.96 9.04
C ALA A 33 38.53 -42.37 10.17
N PRO A 34 37.50 -41.55 10.49
CA PRO A 34 36.42 -42.02 11.34
C PRO A 34 35.57 -43.04 10.58
N GLU A 35 35.29 -44.15 11.25
CA GLU A 35 34.44 -45.23 10.74
C GLU A 35 33.08 -44.70 10.27
N ILE A 36 32.64 -45.15 9.08
CA ILE A 36 31.43 -44.70 8.40
C ILE A 36 30.23 -45.46 8.99
N PRO A 37 29.29 -44.84 9.72
CA PRO A 37 28.00 -45.47 9.98
C PRO A 37 27.15 -45.49 8.70
N THR A 38 26.89 -46.70 8.22
CA THR A 38 25.68 -47.23 7.55
C THR A 38 24.78 -46.27 6.73
N ALA A 39 24.72 -46.57 5.43
CA ALA A 39 23.65 -46.30 4.46
C ALA A 39 23.07 -44.87 4.40
N THR A 40 23.63 -44.06 3.51
CA THR A 40 22.94 -42.89 2.94
C THR A 40 21.67 -43.37 2.21
N PRO A 41 20.46 -42.92 2.58
CA PRO A 41 19.25 -43.22 1.81
C PRO A 41 19.41 -42.68 0.38
N PRO A 42 18.82 -43.34 -0.64
CA PRO A 42 18.91 -42.87 -2.01
C PRO A 42 18.38 -41.43 -2.10
N PRO A 43 19.02 -40.55 -2.89
CA PRO A 43 18.53 -39.18 -3.04
C PRO A 43 17.09 -39.24 -3.54
N ASN A 44 16.15 -38.74 -2.74
CA ASN A 44 14.76 -38.59 -3.10
C ASN A 44 14.68 -37.45 -4.14
N VAL A 45 14.90 -37.80 -5.41
CA VAL A 45 14.78 -36.87 -6.53
C VAL A 45 13.28 -36.68 -6.77
N PRO A 46 12.75 -35.46 -6.58
CA PRO A 46 11.32 -35.20 -6.77
C PRO A 46 10.89 -35.58 -8.18
N GLU A 47 9.71 -36.19 -8.28
CA GLU A 47 9.12 -36.50 -9.57
C GLU A 47 8.79 -35.20 -10.32
N ARG A 48 8.88 -35.21 -11.66
CA ARG A 48 8.77 -33.99 -12.48
C ARG A 48 7.52 -33.15 -12.17
N ALA A 49 6.40 -33.79 -11.83
CA ALA A 49 5.17 -33.10 -11.44
C ALA A 49 5.31 -32.31 -10.13
N GLN A 50 6.04 -32.83 -9.14
CA GLN A 50 6.31 -32.12 -7.89
C GLN A 50 7.20 -30.89 -8.14
N ILE A 51 8.14 -30.99 -9.08
CA ILE A 51 8.97 -29.86 -9.48
C ILE A 51 8.11 -28.76 -10.10
N ASP A 52 7.22 -29.10 -11.04
CA ASP A 52 6.31 -28.13 -11.66
C ASP A 52 5.40 -27.44 -10.62
N ASP A 53 4.94 -28.16 -9.60
CA ASP A 53 4.11 -27.59 -8.52
C ASP A 53 4.91 -26.63 -7.63
N ILE A 54 6.17 -26.95 -7.31
CA ILE A 54 7.08 -26.04 -6.59
C ILE A 54 7.31 -24.74 -7.37
N PHE A 55 7.46 -24.82 -8.70
CA PHE A 55 7.65 -23.64 -9.55
C PHE A 55 6.39 -22.78 -9.71
N LYS A 56 5.19 -23.37 -9.58
CA LYS A 56 3.92 -22.62 -9.55
C LYS A 56 3.75 -21.85 -8.24
N GLU A 57 4.09 -22.45 -7.10
CA GLU A 57 3.98 -21.81 -5.79
C GLU A 57 4.96 -20.63 -5.62
N THR A 58 6.13 -20.74 -6.22
CA THR A 58 7.22 -19.76 -6.07
C THR A 58 7.48 -19.00 -7.36
N SER A 59 6.42 -18.51 -8.04
CA SER A 59 6.60 -17.83 -9.33
C SER A 59 7.49 -16.57 -9.18
N LEU A 60 8.79 -16.74 -9.40
CA LEU A 60 9.81 -15.68 -9.27
C LEU A 60 9.55 -14.56 -10.28
N GLY A 61 8.88 -14.86 -11.39
CA GLY A 61 8.48 -13.87 -12.39
C GLY A 61 7.60 -12.76 -11.79
N LYS A 62 6.50 -13.13 -11.14
CA LYS A 62 5.58 -12.15 -10.54
C LYS A 62 6.26 -11.32 -9.44
N ALA A 63 7.00 -11.98 -8.56
CA ALA A 63 7.75 -11.30 -7.49
C ALA A 63 8.84 -10.37 -8.06
N ALA A 64 9.50 -10.75 -9.16
CA ALA A 64 10.48 -9.90 -9.83
C ALA A 64 9.83 -8.67 -10.47
N ASP A 65 8.65 -8.82 -11.08
CA ASP A 65 7.94 -7.71 -11.71
C ASP A 65 7.38 -6.74 -10.67
N GLU A 66 6.81 -7.22 -9.57
CA GLU A 66 6.42 -6.40 -8.42
C GLU A 66 7.63 -5.64 -7.84
N ARG A 67 8.79 -6.30 -7.74
CA ARG A 67 10.02 -5.67 -7.27
C ARG A 67 10.49 -4.57 -8.23
N ARG A 68 10.42 -4.80 -9.54
CA ARG A 68 10.76 -3.79 -10.56
C ARG A 68 9.84 -2.57 -10.42
N LEU A 69 8.54 -2.80 -10.31
CA LEU A 69 7.54 -1.74 -10.11
C LEU A 69 7.84 -0.97 -8.83
N HIS A 70 8.11 -1.65 -7.72
CA HIS A 70 8.41 -1.00 -6.44
C HIS A 70 9.71 -0.16 -6.48
N ILE A 71 10.73 -0.62 -7.21
CA ILE A 71 11.98 0.13 -7.40
C ILE A 71 11.71 1.41 -8.19
N GLU A 72 11.02 1.30 -9.33
CA GLU A 72 10.64 2.46 -10.15
C GLU A 72 9.79 3.45 -9.34
N TRP A 73 8.84 2.93 -8.56
CA TRP A 73 8.01 3.75 -7.66
C TRP A 73 8.86 4.56 -6.68
N ARG A 74 9.80 3.92 -5.98
CA ARG A 74 10.69 4.63 -5.03
C ARG A 74 11.58 5.66 -5.72
N GLN A 75 12.06 5.37 -6.93
CA GLN A 75 12.84 6.33 -7.71
C GLN A 75 12.00 7.56 -8.06
N LEU A 76 10.79 7.35 -8.59
CA LEU A 76 9.86 8.44 -8.91
C LEU A 76 9.51 9.27 -7.68
N GLN A 77 9.25 8.63 -6.53
CA GLN A 77 8.99 9.35 -5.28
C GLN A 77 10.18 10.25 -4.89
N ASN A 78 11.40 9.74 -4.95
CA ASN A 78 12.59 10.53 -4.60
C ASN A 78 12.80 11.72 -5.54
N GLU A 79 12.53 11.55 -6.83
CA GLU A 79 12.62 12.63 -7.83
C GLU A 79 11.54 13.70 -7.64
N VAL A 80 10.34 13.29 -7.24
CA VAL A 80 9.17 14.17 -7.11
C VAL A 80 9.09 14.81 -5.72
N ALA A 81 9.66 14.18 -4.68
CA ALA A 81 9.61 14.65 -3.30
C ALA A 81 10.22 16.04 -3.09
N ASN A 82 11.21 16.42 -3.91
CA ASN A 82 11.90 17.70 -3.80
C ASN A 82 11.34 18.79 -4.74
N ASP A 83 10.26 18.50 -5.47
CA ASP A 83 9.65 19.47 -6.37
C ASP A 83 8.97 20.60 -5.57
N ARG A 84 9.34 21.85 -5.86
CA ARG A 84 8.85 23.01 -5.13
C ARG A 84 7.36 23.21 -5.28
N ASP A 85 6.80 22.92 -6.46
CA ASP A 85 5.38 23.13 -6.75
C ASP A 85 4.53 22.16 -5.93
N ILE A 86 4.99 20.91 -5.81
CA ILE A 86 4.31 19.85 -5.06
C ILE A 86 4.37 20.14 -3.56
N ILE A 87 5.53 20.58 -3.06
CA ILE A 87 5.67 20.99 -1.66
C ILE A 87 4.75 22.19 -1.37
N ALA A 88 4.69 23.17 -2.26
CA ALA A 88 3.83 24.34 -2.12
C ALA A 88 2.35 23.95 -2.12
N ALA A 89 1.91 23.10 -3.05
CA ALA A 89 0.55 22.60 -3.12
C ALA A 89 0.15 21.82 -1.85
N LYS A 90 1.05 20.96 -1.36
CA LYS A 90 0.84 20.23 -0.09
C LYS A 90 0.68 21.19 1.08
N ARG A 91 1.60 22.16 1.21
CA ARG A 91 1.52 23.17 2.28
C ARG A 91 0.24 24.00 2.18
N ALA A 92 -0.17 24.39 0.99
CA ALA A 92 -1.42 25.10 0.80
C ALA A 92 -2.63 24.27 1.26
N ALA A 93 -2.64 22.97 1.00
CA ALA A 93 -3.67 22.07 1.52
C ALA A 93 -3.65 21.98 3.06
N ASP A 94 -2.46 21.93 3.66
CA ASP A 94 -2.28 21.87 5.12
C ASP A 94 -2.70 23.17 5.83
N THR A 95 -2.56 24.33 5.18
CA THR A 95 -2.96 25.64 5.73
C THR A 95 -4.41 26.03 5.44
N ALA A 96 -5.20 25.15 4.83
CA ALA A 96 -6.63 25.42 4.59
C ALA A 96 -7.38 25.64 5.90
N HIS A 97 -8.27 26.64 5.93
CA HIS A 97 -9.04 26.99 7.13
C HIS A 97 -10.31 26.15 7.24
N THR A 98 -10.83 25.69 6.10
CA THR A 98 -12.02 24.84 6.05
C THR A 98 -11.70 23.47 5.47
N ASP A 99 -12.52 22.49 5.85
CA ASP A 99 -12.45 21.12 5.35
C ASP A 99 -12.78 21.02 3.84
N LEU A 100 -13.67 21.90 3.34
CA LEU A 100 -13.96 21.98 1.90
C LEU A 100 -12.74 22.46 1.11
N GLU A 101 -12.16 23.59 1.50
CA GLU A 101 -10.93 24.12 0.88
C GLU A 101 -9.79 23.10 0.98
N LYS A 102 -9.66 22.41 2.12
CA LYS A 102 -8.63 21.39 2.29
C LYS A 102 -8.77 20.28 1.27
N ARG A 103 -9.98 19.74 1.06
CA ARG A 103 -10.23 18.70 0.05
C ARG A 103 -9.95 19.19 -1.37
N GLU A 104 -10.35 20.41 -1.70
CA GLU A 104 -10.07 21.00 -3.02
C GLU A 104 -8.57 21.13 -3.26
N ARG A 105 -7.83 21.71 -2.31
CA ARG A 105 -6.38 21.82 -2.40
C ARG A 105 -5.68 20.45 -2.40
N LEU A 106 -6.21 19.46 -1.68
CA LEU A 106 -5.71 18.07 -1.74
C LEU A 106 -5.95 17.43 -3.11
N ARG A 107 -7.09 17.71 -3.75
CA ARG A 107 -7.36 17.26 -5.12
C ARG A 107 -6.34 17.84 -6.09
N ASP A 108 -6.04 19.13 -5.99
CA ASP A 108 -5.01 19.79 -6.80
C ASP A 108 -3.62 19.23 -6.53
N TYR A 109 -3.28 19.03 -5.24
CA TYR A 109 -2.04 18.39 -4.83
C TYR A 109 -1.87 16.99 -5.44
N TYR A 110 -2.88 16.12 -5.34
CA TYR A 110 -2.80 14.78 -5.92
C TYR A 110 -2.75 14.80 -7.45
N ASN A 111 -3.50 15.69 -8.10
CA ASN A 111 -3.43 15.88 -9.54
C ASN A 111 -2.01 16.25 -9.99
N LEU A 112 -1.38 17.21 -9.30
CA LEU A 112 -0.01 17.64 -9.59
C LEU A 112 1.02 16.55 -9.28
N TYR A 113 0.92 15.92 -8.10
CA TYR A 113 1.84 14.89 -7.62
C TYR A 113 1.86 13.67 -8.54
N TYR A 114 0.69 13.07 -8.80
CA TYR A 114 0.58 11.92 -9.70
C TYR A 114 0.83 12.31 -11.16
N GLY A 115 0.44 13.51 -11.57
CA GLY A 115 0.75 14.04 -12.91
C GLY A 115 2.27 14.11 -13.16
N ARG A 116 3.04 14.64 -12.21
CA ARG A 116 4.50 14.72 -12.32
C ARG A 116 5.16 13.34 -12.34
N MET A 117 4.74 12.42 -11.46
CA MET A 117 5.23 11.04 -11.48
C MET A 117 4.93 10.35 -12.81
N ARG A 118 3.72 10.52 -13.35
CA ARG A 118 3.29 9.88 -14.60
C ARG A 118 4.09 10.34 -15.83
N VAL A 119 4.48 11.62 -15.87
CA VAL A 119 5.35 12.16 -16.94
C VAL A 119 6.76 11.56 -16.87
N ARG A 120 7.27 11.29 -15.66
CA ARG A 120 8.62 10.72 -15.44
C ARG A 120 8.65 9.19 -15.51
N ALA A 121 7.51 8.53 -15.33
CA ALA A 121 7.39 7.08 -15.39
C ALA A 121 7.81 6.54 -16.76
N ARG A 122 8.66 5.51 -16.74
CA ARG A 122 9.23 4.90 -17.95
C ARG A 122 8.36 3.78 -18.45
N SER A 123 7.84 2.95 -17.55
CA SER A 123 7.01 1.80 -17.91
C SER A 123 5.53 2.18 -18.06
N GLY A 124 4.83 1.48 -18.97
CA GLY A 124 3.38 1.62 -19.14
C GLY A 124 2.61 1.10 -17.91
N GLU A 125 3.10 0.01 -17.31
CA GLU A 125 2.52 -0.57 -16.10
C GLU A 125 2.57 0.40 -14.92
N MET A 126 3.70 1.10 -14.73
CA MET A 126 3.82 2.13 -13.70
C MET A 126 2.83 3.28 -13.92
N LYS A 127 2.63 3.72 -15.17
CA LYS A 127 1.64 4.77 -15.48
C LYS A 127 0.23 4.33 -15.08
N THR A 128 -0.15 3.09 -15.39
CA THR A 128 -1.44 2.53 -15.00
C THR A 128 -1.57 2.41 -13.48
N ALA A 129 -0.53 1.92 -12.79
CA ALA A 129 -0.51 1.84 -11.33
C ALA A 129 -0.65 3.23 -10.67
N LEU A 130 0.04 4.24 -11.21
CA LEU A 130 -0.08 5.63 -10.77
C LEU A 130 -1.49 6.18 -10.97
N ASP A 131 -2.13 5.89 -12.10
CA ASP A 131 -3.51 6.34 -12.39
C ASP A 131 -4.53 5.68 -11.43
N GLN A 132 -4.32 4.41 -11.08
CA GLN A 132 -5.12 3.71 -10.06
C GLN A 132 -4.93 4.32 -8.67
N LEU A 133 -3.68 4.56 -8.25
CA LEU A 133 -3.38 5.18 -6.96
C LEU A 133 -3.91 6.60 -6.87
N LYS A 134 -3.79 7.39 -7.94
CA LYS A 134 -4.43 8.70 -8.04
C LYS A 134 -5.94 8.59 -7.79
N THR A 135 -6.60 7.67 -8.48
CA THR A 135 -8.06 7.48 -8.36
C THR A 135 -8.44 7.08 -6.94
N ALA A 136 -7.71 6.16 -6.31
CA ALA A 136 -7.94 5.74 -4.93
C ALA A 136 -7.78 6.88 -3.91
N HIS A 137 -6.77 7.74 -4.10
CA HIS A 137 -6.58 8.92 -3.25
C HIS A 137 -7.70 9.95 -3.45
N LEU A 138 -8.12 10.17 -4.70
CA LEU A 138 -9.20 11.11 -4.99
C LEU A 138 -10.55 10.60 -4.46
N SER A 139 -10.82 9.29 -4.53
CA SER A 139 -12.06 8.72 -3.97
C SER A 139 -12.14 8.89 -2.46
N GLN A 140 -11.01 8.85 -1.73
CA GLN A 140 -10.97 9.10 -0.29
C GLN A 140 -11.34 10.54 0.08
N LEU A 141 -11.20 11.49 -0.85
CA LEU A 141 -11.60 12.89 -0.63
C LEU A 141 -13.09 13.11 -0.88
N THR A 142 -13.81 12.17 -1.51
CA THR A 142 -15.23 12.34 -1.78
C THR A 142 -16.07 12.21 -0.50
N GLN A 143 -17.07 13.07 -0.34
CA GLN A 143 -18.01 12.97 0.77
C GLN A 143 -19.12 11.98 0.44
N ALA A 144 -19.33 10.95 1.27
CA ALA A 144 -20.29 9.89 1.03
C ALA A 144 -21.76 10.35 0.87
N ARG A 145 -22.12 11.50 1.45
CA ARG A 145 -23.51 12.00 1.46
C ARG A 145 -23.77 13.15 0.48
N VAL A 146 -22.74 13.64 -0.20
CA VAL A 146 -22.85 14.69 -1.20
C VAL A 146 -22.74 14.04 -2.57
N ARG A 147 -23.65 14.40 -3.46
CA ARG A 147 -23.66 13.91 -4.83
C ARG A 147 -22.51 14.59 -5.58
N HIS A 148 -21.54 13.82 -6.07
CA HIS A 148 -20.44 14.38 -6.87
C HIS A 148 -20.84 14.37 -8.34
N GLU A 149 -20.43 15.38 -9.08
CA GLU A 149 -20.65 15.51 -10.53
C GLU A 149 -20.09 14.35 -11.36
N SER A 150 -19.16 13.55 -10.79
CA SER A 150 -18.63 12.32 -11.39
C SER A 150 -19.56 11.11 -11.24
N ASP A 151 -20.56 11.18 -10.37
CA ASP A 151 -21.55 10.11 -10.15
C ASP A 151 -22.67 10.25 -11.20
N GLY A 152 -22.37 9.82 -12.43
CA GLY A 152 -23.31 9.84 -13.55
C GLY A 152 -24.65 9.17 -13.25
N GLU A 153 -25.72 9.79 -13.78
CA GLU A 153 -27.14 9.43 -13.89
C GLU A 153 -27.88 8.86 -12.64
N LEU A 154 -29.01 9.50 -12.33
CA LEU A 154 -29.95 9.08 -11.28
C LEU A 154 -30.47 7.66 -11.53
N PRO A 155 -30.44 6.74 -10.53
CA PRO A 155 -31.54 5.78 -10.42
C PRO A 155 -32.80 6.59 -10.08
N THR A 156 -33.79 6.54 -10.97
CA THR A 156 -35.12 7.11 -10.78
C THR A 156 -35.66 6.65 -9.42
N PRO A 157 -36.06 7.54 -8.50
CA PRO A 157 -36.66 7.09 -7.24
C PRO A 157 -37.97 6.38 -7.55
N SER A 158 -38.01 5.06 -7.31
CA SER A 158 -39.25 4.29 -7.40
C SER A 158 -40.22 4.76 -6.31
N PRO A 159 -41.45 5.21 -6.66
CA PRO A 159 -42.39 5.74 -5.68
C PRO A 159 -42.81 4.62 -4.72
N THR A 160 -42.50 4.79 -3.44
CA THR A 160 -42.95 3.88 -2.38
C THR A 160 -44.46 4.07 -2.19
N PRO A 161 -45.29 3.01 -2.17
CA PRO A 161 -46.74 3.16 -2.08
C PRO A 161 -47.13 3.70 -0.70
N LYS A 162 -47.75 4.89 -0.68
CA LYS A 162 -48.34 5.49 0.53
C LYS A 162 -49.45 4.59 1.08
N LYS A 163 -49.23 4.00 2.26
CA LYS A 163 -50.29 3.33 3.03
C LYS A 163 -51.37 4.35 3.43
N LYS A 164 -52.55 4.23 2.82
CA LYS A 164 -53.75 5.02 3.10
C LYS A 164 -54.18 4.74 4.55
N LYS A 165 -54.11 5.74 5.44
CA LYS A 165 -54.67 5.63 6.79
C LYS A 165 -56.20 5.59 6.67
N GLY A 166 -56.80 4.45 6.99
CA GLY A 166 -58.25 4.29 7.05
C GLY A 166 -58.82 5.10 8.22
N ASN A 167 -59.65 6.09 7.89
CA ASN A 167 -60.47 6.83 8.84
C ASN A 167 -61.56 5.88 9.37
N LYS A 168 -61.50 5.48 10.66
CA LYS A 168 -62.64 4.85 11.32
C LYS A 168 -63.48 5.96 11.96
N HIS A 169 -64.56 6.32 11.27
CA HIS A 169 -65.63 7.16 11.79
C HIS A 169 -66.29 6.44 12.97
N VAL A 170 -66.25 7.04 14.15
CA VAL A 170 -66.93 6.53 15.34
C VAL A 170 -68.32 7.14 15.32
N ASP A 171 -69.30 6.35 14.89
CA ASP A 171 -70.72 6.71 14.98
C ASP A 171 -71.45 5.56 15.66
N LYS A 172 -71.80 5.74 16.94
CA LYS A 172 -72.90 4.98 17.52
C LYS A 172 -73.57 5.78 18.63
N PHE A 173 -74.68 6.39 18.23
CA PHE A 173 -75.70 7.01 19.06
C PHE A 173 -76.17 6.12 20.21
N ARG A 174 -76.27 6.73 21.40
CA ARG A 174 -77.47 6.85 22.26
C ARG A 174 -78.55 5.76 22.12
N LYS A 175 -78.80 5.02 23.21
CA LYS A 175 -80.16 4.89 23.77
C LYS A 175 -80.15 4.47 25.24
N GLU A 176 -80.93 5.23 26.01
CA GLU A 176 -81.40 4.96 27.37
C GLU A 176 -82.16 3.63 27.45
N ASN A 177 -81.96 2.91 28.56
CA ASN A 177 -83.01 2.39 29.44
C ASN A 177 -82.38 1.97 30.77
#